data_AF-A0A517S8G4-F1
#
_entry.id   AF-A0A517S8G4-F1
#
_cell.length_a   1.000
_cell.length_b   1.000
_cell.length_c   1.000
_cell.angle_alpha   90.00
_cell.angle_beta   90.00
_cell.angle_gamma   90.00
#
_symmetry.space_group_name_H-M   'P 1'
#
loop_
_entity.id
_entity.type
_entity.pdbx_description
1 polymer ?
#
loop_
_entity_poly.entity_id
_entity_poly.type
_entity_poly.pdbx_seq_one_letter_code
_entity_poly.pdbx_strand_id
1 'polypeptide(L)'
;MHSRLTPAARQSSVKNTPAPGDPVERWPPGIGPFRSERFDLGEVRGRLAGMDGLMQNSVAAPTLPGRSYFLQRQLWRSALWGVLGTVAIVATIAALDAAGLKAPKAPPVIQVAPFFVAIGIFIAQYLLPRVRVDQEGIHRRILWWWDLWPWEDFTDGLVTYGTYRHGYRHTTKPFWSQRLELSVLEPEAAEEIDRLIKRVWTPPDPPECPETLVLTLKRPGRPVLTMTADGISFTHKNQTVTSSWDDLPMVTIWRLAADRPDSRTMIFELSDREIRLGRPVHNGQQLQTWSGPTAEVVSLFVMKHARRLRDYAIGGDARTFDELEAKREVQLGRLEKNLIVMRRMCWVIGALCAASPLVCPWPAAVMMSLYLAMPVGMYRSANSRLKEIRADLDRQQTALLEQAGSAAGLLQAS
;
A
#
# COMPACT_ATOMS: atom_id res chain seq x y z
N MET A 1 32.77 -55.64 19.96
CA MET A 1 32.50 -57.03 19.54
C MET A 1 31.20 -57.49 20.18
N HIS A 2 30.27 -57.98 19.34
CA HIS A 2 29.03 -58.77 19.63
C HIS A 2 28.01 -58.21 20.65
N SER A 3 26.82 -57.73 20.22
CA SER A 3 25.59 -58.48 19.85
C SER A 3 25.04 -59.30 21.05
N ARG A 4 23.77 -59.29 21.50
CA ARG A 4 22.41 -59.25 20.89
C ARG A 4 21.42 -58.88 22.02
N LEU A 5 20.42 -58.00 21.86
CA LEU A 5 18.96 -58.28 21.63
C LEU A 5 18.52 -59.71 22.04
N THR A 6 17.49 -60.03 22.84
CA THR A 6 16.08 -59.57 23.03
C THR A 6 15.46 -60.51 24.12
N PRO A 7 14.15 -60.58 24.44
CA PRO A 7 13.07 -59.60 24.67
C PRO A 7 12.33 -59.83 26.03
N ALA A 8 11.50 -58.89 26.48
CA ALA A 8 10.39 -59.22 27.37
C ALA A 8 9.20 -58.29 27.12
N ALA A 9 8.11 -58.91 26.68
CA ALA A 9 6.82 -58.30 26.47
C ALA A 9 6.14 -57.95 27.80
N ARG A 10 5.49 -56.79 27.86
CA ARG A 10 4.29 -56.61 28.70
C ARG A 10 3.33 -55.64 28.02
N GLN A 11 2.25 -56.21 27.52
CA GLN A 11 1.01 -55.50 27.19
C GLN A 11 0.35 -55.05 28.50
N SER A 12 -0.21 -53.83 28.52
CA SER A 12 -1.67 -53.65 28.59
C SER A 12 -2.05 -52.19 28.85
N SER A 13 -3.03 -51.74 28.07
CA SER A 13 -4.15 -50.86 28.44
C SER A 13 -3.83 -49.46 28.98
N VAL A 14 -4.10 -48.42 28.17
CA VAL A 14 -5.29 -47.55 28.33
C VAL A 14 -5.52 -46.84 26.98
N LYS A 15 -6.62 -47.18 26.30
CA LYS A 15 -7.20 -46.37 25.21
C LYS A 15 -8.12 -45.34 25.85
N ASN A 16 -7.75 -44.06 25.84
CA ASN A 16 -8.70 -42.98 26.09
C ASN A 16 -9.42 -42.66 24.78
N THR A 17 -10.70 -42.99 24.77
CA THR A 17 -11.68 -42.60 23.74
C THR A 17 -12.22 -41.23 24.12
N PRO A 18 -12.21 -40.21 23.23
CA PRO A 18 -12.93 -38.97 23.49
C PRO A 18 -14.43 -39.16 23.26
N ALA A 19 -15.23 -38.68 24.21
CA ALA A 19 -16.69 -38.66 24.14
C ALA A 19 -17.19 -37.67 23.06
N PRO A 20 -18.30 -37.97 22.37
CA PRO A 20 -18.96 -37.07 21.45
C PRO A 20 -20.04 -36.24 22.17
N GLY A 21 -20.15 -34.97 21.80
CA GLY A 21 -21.33 -34.15 22.09
C GLY A 21 -21.02 -32.90 22.88
N ASP A 22 -20.91 -31.78 22.15
CA ASP A 22 -21.65 -30.55 22.47
C ASP A 22 -21.55 -29.54 21.30
N PRO A 23 -22.46 -28.56 21.22
CA PRO A 23 -23.26 -28.34 20.03
C PRO A 23 -22.64 -27.37 19.02
N VAL A 24 -23.07 -27.58 17.77
CA VAL A 24 -22.90 -26.67 16.64
C VAL A 24 -23.42 -25.27 17.03
N GLU A 25 -22.49 -24.33 17.16
CA GLU A 25 -22.77 -22.91 17.26
C GLU A 25 -23.46 -22.48 15.95
N ARG A 26 -24.77 -22.27 16.06
CA ARG A 26 -25.63 -21.82 14.97
C ARG A 26 -25.21 -20.41 14.57
N TRP A 27 -24.88 -20.23 13.31
CA TRP A 27 -24.88 -18.93 12.65
C TRP A 27 -26.27 -18.28 12.78
N PRO A 28 -26.38 -16.95 12.99
CA PRO A 28 -27.67 -16.29 13.06
C PRO A 28 -28.39 -16.40 11.70
N PRO A 29 -29.68 -16.81 11.68
CA PRO A 29 -30.50 -16.75 10.48
C PRO A 29 -31.08 -15.35 10.31
N GLY A 30 -31.18 -14.88 9.06
CA GLY A 30 -32.15 -13.84 8.69
C GLY A 30 -31.58 -12.45 8.43
N ILE A 31 -30.98 -12.26 7.25
CA ILE A 31 -31.13 -10.98 6.53
C ILE A 31 -32.56 -11.02 5.94
N GLY A 32 -33.51 -10.49 6.70
CA GLY A 32 -34.85 -10.18 6.19
C GLY A 32 -34.79 -9.01 5.20
N PRO A 33 -35.82 -8.85 4.35
CA PRO A 33 -35.81 -7.86 3.28
C PRO A 33 -35.75 -6.43 3.84
N PHE A 34 -34.90 -5.61 3.22
CA PHE A 34 -34.79 -4.17 3.45
C PHE A 34 -36.18 -3.53 3.46
N ARG A 35 -36.59 -3.01 4.63
CA ARG A 35 -37.76 -2.15 4.78
C ARG A 35 -37.37 -0.78 4.22
N SER A 36 -37.95 -0.39 3.10
CA SER A 36 -37.80 0.95 2.54
C SER A 36 -38.51 1.96 3.45
N GLU A 37 -37.81 2.51 4.42
CA GLU A 37 -38.25 3.76 5.04
C GLU A 37 -38.15 4.85 3.96
N ARG A 38 -39.31 5.39 3.59
CA ARG A 38 -39.39 6.55 2.71
C ARG A 38 -38.71 7.70 3.41
N PHE A 39 -37.52 8.05 2.92
CA PHE A 39 -36.81 9.25 3.29
C PHE A 39 -37.63 10.46 2.81
N ASP A 40 -38.17 11.24 3.75
CA ASP A 40 -38.94 12.44 3.43
C ASP A 40 -37.97 13.57 3.03
N LEU A 41 -37.86 13.80 1.72
CA LEU A 41 -37.03 14.85 1.13
C LEU A 41 -37.53 16.27 1.45
N GLY A 42 -38.71 16.42 2.06
CA GLY A 42 -39.28 17.71 2.44
C GLY A 42 -38.53 18.40 3.59
N GLU A 43 -38.01 17.64 4.56
CA GLU A 43 -37.44 18.20 5.79
C GLU A 43 -35.98 18.67 5.62
N VAL A 44 -35.24 18.08 4.66
CA VAL A 44 -33.86 18.51 4.33
C VAL A 44 -33.84 19.84 3.58
N ARG A 45 -34.89 20.14 2.80
CA ARG A 45 -34.96 21.38 2.01
C ARG A 45 -35.18 22.64 2.87
N GLY A 46 -35.79 22.49 4.04
CA GLY A 46 -36.01 23.59 4.99
C GLY A 46 -34.75 24.03 5.76
N ARG A 47 -33.77 23.14 5.94
CA ARG A 47 -32.50 23.48 6.63
C ARG A 47 -31.45 24.12 5.73
N LEU A 48 -31.57 23.98 4.41
CA LEU A 48 -30.62 24.58 3.45
C LEU A 48 -30.87 26.08 3.20
N ALA A 49 -32.09 26.57 3.37
CA ALA A 49 -32.41 27.99 3.15
C ALA A 49 -31.85 28.94 4.24
N GLY A 50 -31.32 28.42 5.34
CA GLY A 50 -30.71 29.20 6.43
C GLY A 50 -29.18 29.30 6.39
N MET A 51 -28.51 28.64 5.46
CA MET A 51 -27.03 28.58 5.40
C MET A 51 -26.38 29.52 4.38
N ASP A 52 -27.16 30.20 3.54
CA ASP A 52 -26.65 31.13 2.53
C ASP A 52 -25.94 32.37 3.14
N GLY A 53 -26.22 32.68 4.42
CA GLY A 53 -25.62 33.82 5.12
C GLY A 53 -24.22 33.58 5.72
N LEU A 54 -23.75 32.33 5.80
CA LEU A 54 -22.45 31.98 6.42
C LEU A 54 -21.38 31.51 5.43
N MET A 55 -21.72 31.40 4.13
CA MET A 55 -20.81 30.99 3.06
C MET A 55 -19.83 32.08 2.58
N GLN A 56 -19.87 33.31 3.14
CA GLN A 56 -19.01 34.41 2.66
C GLN A 56 -17.57 34.41 3.18
N ASN A 57 -17.20 33.49 4.07
CA ASN A 57 -15.80 33.16 4.34
C ASN A 57 -15.34 31.95 3.52
N SER A 58 -15.81 31.83 2.27
CA SER A 58 -15.28 30.85 1.33
C SER A 58 -13.80 31.17 1.09
N VAL A 59 -12.91 30.32 1.61
CA VAL A 59 -11.51 30.29 1.19
C VAL A 59 -11.53 30.26 -0.34
N ALA A 60 -11.06 31.34 -0.98
CA ALA A 60 -11.20 31.52 -2.41
C ALA A 60 -10.66 30.28 -3.14
N ALA A 61 -11.55 29.55 -3.82
CA ALA A 61 -11.19 28.37 -4.56
C ALA A 61 -10.04 28.73 -5.52
N PRO A 62 -8.98 27.90 -5.60
CA PRO A 62 -7.84 28.24 -6.44
C PRO A 62 -8.32 28.35 -7.89
N THR A 63 -8.19 29.55 -8.48
CA THR A 63 -8.53 29.80 -9.89
C THR A 63 -7.50 29.12 -10.79
N LEU A 64 -7.65 27.81 -10.99
CA LEU A 64 -6.76 27.00 -11.79
C LEU A 64 -7.39 26.71 -13.15
N PRO A 65 -6.71 27.00 -14.28
CA PRO A 65 -7.13 26.46 -15.57
C PRO A 65 -7.10 24.92 -15.47
N GLY A 66 -8.14 24.24 -15.95
CA GLY A 66 -8.28 22.79 -15.82
C GLY A 66 -7.04 22.06 -16.37
N ARG A 67 -6.31 21.36 -15.50
CA ARG A 67 -5.11 20.58 -15.86
C ARG A 67 -5.43 19.10 -15.85
N SER A 68 -4.87 18.38 -16.81
CA SER A 68 -5.03 16.93 -16.95
C SER A 68 -3.68 16.23 -16.79
N TYR A 69 -3.67 15.17 -15.98
CA TYR A 69 -2.49 14.41 -15.60
C TYR A 69 -2.62 12.95 -16.04
N PHE A 70 -1.52 12.41 -16.55
CA PHE A 70 -1.41 11.03 -17.02
C PHE A 70 -0.68 10.17 -15.99
N LEU A 71 -0.74 8.85 -16.19
CA LEU A 71 0.08 7.91 -15.44
C LEU A 71 1.57 8.17 -15.67
N GLN A 72 2.39 7.66 -14.75
CA GLN A 72 3.84 7.57 -14.94
C GLN A 72 4.16 7.00 -16.33
N ARG A 73 5.14 7.59 -17.02
CA ARG A 73 5.63 7.18 -18.34
C ARG A 73 5.94 5.69 -18.40
N GLN A 74 6.43 5.10 -17.32
CA GLN A 74 6.67 3.66 -17.24
C GLN A 74 5.37 2.86 -17.38
N LEU A 75 4.34 3.18 -16.59
CA LEU A 75 3.03 2.53 -16.65
C LEU A 75 2.31 2.82 -17.96
N TRP A 76 2.40 4.06 -18.45
CA TRP A 76 1.84 4.46 -19.73
C TRP A 76 2.48 3.68 -20.89
N ARG A 77 3.81 3.54 -20.92
CA ARG A 77 4.53 2.71 -21.90
C ARG A 77 4.15 1.24 -21.77
N SER A 78 4.06 0.71 -20.55
CA SER A 78 3.60 -0.67 -20.34
C SER A 78 2.19 -0.89 -20.88
N ALA A 79 1.27 0.06 -20.68
CA ALA A 79 -0.06 0.01 -21.26
C ALA A 79 -0.02 0.09 -22.79
N LEU A 80 0.81 0.98 -23.36
CA LEU A 80 0.96 1.11 -24.81
C LEU A 80 1.43 -0.20 -25.44
N TRP A 81 2.48 -0.81 -24.88
CA TRP A 81 2.97 -2.11 -25.32
C TRP A 81 1.95 -3.24 -25.12
N GLY A 82 1.17 -3.18 -24.05
CA GLY A 82 0.05 -4.10 -23.82
C GLY A 82 -1.02 -4.00 -24.91
N VAL A 83 -1.39 -2.77 -25.30
CA VAL A 83 -2.34 -2.53 -26.40
C VAL A 83 -1.76 -3.03 -27.73
N LEU A 84 -0.54 -2.64 -28.08
CA LEU A 84 0.12 -3.07 -29.32
C LEU A 84 0.27 -4.60 -29.39
N GLY A 85 0.68 -5.23 -28.28
CA GLY A 85 0.78 -6.68 -28.18
C GLY A 85 -0.57 -7.37 -28.35
N THR A 86 -1.63 -6.81 -27.78
CA THR A 86 -2.99 -7.32 -27.95
C THR A 86 -3.44 -7.23 -29.41
N VAL A 87 -3.19 -6.11 -30.08
CA VAL A 87 -3.49 -5.94 -31.52
C VAL A 87 -2.72 -6.95 -32.36
N ALA A 88 -1.42 -7.14 -32.08
CA ALA A 88 -0.60 -8.10 -32.79
C ALA A 88 -1.09 -9.56 -32.61
N ILE A 89 -1.54 -9.93 -31.40
CA ILE A 89 -2.14 -11.25 -31.13
C ILE A 89 -3.41 -11.44 -31.96
N VAL A 90 -4.34 -10.48 -31.94
CA VAL A 90 -5.59 -10.57 -32.72
C VAL A 90 -5.31 -10.65 -34.22
N ALA A 91 -4.39 -9.83 -34.73
CA ALA A 91 -3.99 -9.86 -36.14
C ALA A 91 -3.35 -11.20 -36.54
N THR A 92 -2.50 -11.77 -35.68
CA THR A 92 -1.87 -13.08 -35.92
C THR A 92 -2.90 -14.19 -35.95
N ILE A 93 -3.83 -14.20 -34.99
CA ILE A 93 -4.93 -15.17 -34.94
C ILE A 93 -5.79 -15.09 -36.22
N ALA A 94 -6.14 -13.88 -36.65
CA ALA A 94 -6.91 -13.66 -37.88
C ALA A 94 -6.15 -14.11 -39.15
N ALA A 95 -4.84 -13.82 -39.22
CA ALA A 95 -4.00 -14.24 -40.35
C ALA A 95 -3.86 -15.76 -40.44
N LEU A 96 -3.70 -16.45 -39.31
CA LEU A 96 -3.65 -17.92 -39.25
C LEU A 96 -4.98 -18.57 -39.69
N ASP A 97 -6.11 -17.98 -39.29
CA ASP A 97 -7.45 -18.42 -39.71
C ASP A 97 -7.63 -18.26 -41.22
N ALA A 98 -7.27 -17.09 -41.76
CA ALA A 98 -7.33 -16.80 -43.19
C ALA A 98 -6.41 -17.71 -44.01
N ALA A 99 -5.27 -18.13 -43.45
CA ALA A 99 -4.35 -19.08 -44.08
C ALA A 99 -4.81 -20.55 -43.99
N GLY A 100 -5.93 -20.85 -43.34
CA GLY A 100 -6.43 -22.22 -43.16
C GLY A 100 -5.60 -23.08 -42.21
N LEU A 101 -4.68 -22.48 -41.44
CA LEU A 101 -3.75 -23.18 -40.53
C LEU A 101 -4.40 -23.48 -39.16
N LYS A 102 -5.68 -23.89 -39.16
CA LYS A 102 -6.43 -24.19 -37.93
C LYS A 102 -5.92 -25.48 -37.30
N ALA A 103 -5.53 -25.42 -36.04
CA ALA A 103 -5.40 -26.66 -35.27
C ALA A 103 -6.78 -27.34 -35.20
N PRO A 104 -6.88 -28.66 -35.37
CA PRO A 104 -8.15 -29.39 -35.52
C PRO A 104 -9.11 -29.29 -34.31
N LYS A 105 -8.67 -28.68 -33.21
CA LYS A 105 -9.46 -28.44 -31.98
C LYS A 105 -9.38 -27.00 -31.46
N ALA A 106 -8.83 -26.06 -32.24
CA ALA A 106 -8.79 -24.67 -31.81
C ALA A 106 -10.22 -24.09 -31.82
N PRO A 107 -10.63 -23.34 -30.77
CA PRO A 107 -11.88 -22.59 -30.83
C PRO A 107 -11.83 -21.63 -32.02
N PRO A 108 -12.96 -21.41 -32.72
CA PRO A 108 -13.02 -20.51 -33.86
C PRO A 108 -12.56 -19.11 -33.42
N VAL A 109 -11.82 -18.41 -34.28
CA VAL A 109 -11.26 -17.08 -34.01
C VAL A 109 -12.29 -16.08 -33.50
N ILE A 110 -13.54 -16.23 -33.95
CA ILE A 110 -14.70 -15.44 -33.53
C ILE A 110 -14.93 -15.52 -32.00
N GLN A 111 -14.54 -16.60 -31.33
CA GLN A 111 -14.69 -16.74 -29.86
C GLN A 111 -13.53 -16.10 -29.08
N VAL A 112 -12.33 -16.06 -29.64
CA VAL A 112 -11.11 -15.61 -28.93
C VAL A 112 -10.81 -14.14 -29.17
N ALA A 113 -11.09 -13.63 -30.38
CA ALA A 113 -10.83 -12.23 -30.73
C ALA A 113 -11.57 -11.21 -29.83
N PRO A 114 -12.88 -11.37 -29.50
CA PRO A 114 -13.58 -10.44 -28.63
C PRO A 114 -12.95 -10.32 -27.23
N PHE A 115 -12.42 -11.43 -26.70
CA PHE A 115 -11.74 -11.44 -25.41
C PHE A 115 -10.46 -10.60 -25.43
N PHE A 116 -9.60 -10.79 -26.43
CA PHE A 116 -8.40 -9.96 -26.58
C PHE A 116 -8.76 -8.51 -26.87
N VAL A 117 -9.77 -8.23 -27.71
CA VAL A 117 -10.23 -6.85 -27.94
C VAL A 117 -10.69 -6.21 -26.62
N ALA A 118 -11.45 -6.92 -25.78
CA ALA A 118 -11.86 -6.42 -24.47
C ALA A 118 -10.65 -6.15 -23.54
N ILE A 119 -9.64 -7.03 -23.54
CA ILE A 119 -8.37 -6.79 -22.83
C ILE A 119 -7.68 -5.54 -23.36
N GLY A 120 -7.58 -5.39 -24.69
CA GLY A 120 -6.94 -4.24 -25.34
C GLY A 120 -7.62 -2.94 -24.96
N ILE A 121 -8.96 -2.89 -24.97
CA ILE A 121 -9.77 -1.75 -24.53
C ILE A 121 -9.53 -1.47 -23.04
N PHE A 122 -9.50 -2.52 -22.21
CA PHE A 122 -9.22 -2.41 -20.78
C PHE A 122 -7.78 -1.93 -20.48
N ILE A 123 -6.81 -2.18 -21.35
CA ILE A 123 -5.45 -1.64 -21.20
C ILE A 123 -5.40 -0.21 -21.76
N ALA A 124 -6.07 0.07 -22.86
CA ALA A 124 -6.08 1.38 -23.53
C ALA A 124 -6.58 2.52 -22.63
N GLN A 125 -7.48 2.25 -21.68
CA GLN A 125 -7.89 3.25 -20.68
C GLN A 125 -6.72 3.80 -19.83
N TYR A 126 -5.62 3.06 -19.68
CA TYR A 126 -4.42 3.54 -18.97
C TYR A 126 -3.61 4.54 -19.79
N LEU A 127 -3.91 4.70 -21.08
CA LEU A 127 -3.32 5.73 -21.94
C LEU A 127 -4.02 7.08 -21.83
N LEU A 128 -5.23 7.10 -21.25
CA LEU A 128 -6.05 8.30 -21.08
C LEU A 128 -5.61 9.10 -19.83
N PRO A 129 -5.95 10.40 -19.77
CA PRO A 129 -5.76 11.20 -18.56
C PRO A 129 -6.46 10.54 -17.36
N ARG A 130 -5.72 10.38 -16.25
CA ARG A 130 -6.22 9.69 -15.05
C ARG A 130 -6.72 10.63 -13.98
N VAL A 131 -6.13 11.81 -13.88
CA VAL A 131 -6.56 12.83 -12.92
C VAL A 131 -6.72 14.15 -13.66
N ARG A 132 -7.79 14.86 -13.37
CA ARG A 132 -8.01 16.25 -13.80
C ARG A 132 -8.23 17.09 -12.55
N VAL A 133 -7.61 18.25 -12.50
CA VAL A 133 -7.75 19.20 -11.40
C VAL A 133 -8.30 20.50 -11.98
N ASP A 134 -9.38 20.99 -11.40
CA ASP A 134 -10.02 22.24 -11.77
C ASP A 134 -10.65 22.95 -10.55
N GLN A 135 -11.57 23.88 -10.79
CA GLN A 135 -12.18 24.71 -9.76
C GLN A 135 -13.15 23.95 -8.85
N GLU A 136 -13.74 22.85 -9.33
CA GLU A 136 -14.67 22.05 -8.53
C GLU A 136 -13.91 21.08 -7.61
N GLY A 137 -12.77 20.57 -8.07
CA GLY A 137 -12.00 19.62 -7.28
C GLY A 137 -11.01 18.81 -8.08
N ILE A 138 -10.83 17.57 -7.64
CA ILE A 138 -9.99 16.56 -8.28
C ILE A 138 -10.88 15.49 -8.89
N HIS A 139 -10.96 15.47 -10.21
CA HIS A 139 -11.62 14.41 -10.95
C HIS A 139 -10.65 13.25 -11.18
N ARG A 140 -10.99 12.07 -10.68
CA ARG A 140 -10.23 10.84 -10.91
C ARG A 140 -10.98 9.93 -11.87
N ARG A 141 -10.30 9.43 -12.90
CA ARG A 141 -10.89 8.51 -13.87
C ARG A 141 -10.91 7.07 -13.34
N ILE A 142 -12.10 6.53 -13.14
CA ILE A 142 -12.36 5.11 -12.87
C ILE A 142 -12.95 4.50 -14.15
N LEU A 143 -12.17 3.68 -14.86
CA LEU A 143 -12.52 3.18 -16.20
C LEU A 143 -12.85 4.33 -17.17
N TRP A 144 -14.13 4.52 -17.47
CA TRP A 144 -14.67 5.54 -18.39
C TRP A 144 -15.36 6.69 -17.65
N TRP A 145 -15.54 6.57 -16.34
CA TRP A 145 -16.26 7.54 -15.51
C TRP A 145 -15.28 8.41 -14.73
N TRP A 146 -15.73 9.62 -14.40
CA TRP A 146 -14.99 10.54 -13.54
C TRP A 146 -15.63 10.54 -12.16
N ASP A 147 -14.82 10.27 -11.14
CA ASP A 147 -15.15 10.40 -9.72
C ASP A 147 -14.59 11.74 -9.25
N LEU A 148 -15.48 12.72 -9.02
CA LEU A 148 -15.13 14.04 -8.52
C LEU A 148 -14.84 13.96 -7.02
N TRP A 149 -13.72 14.52 -6.58
CA TRP A 149 -13.37 14.81 -5.20
C TRP A 149 -13.44 16.33 -5.01
N PRO A 150 -14.60 16.86 -4.59
CA PRO A 150 -14.82 18.29 -4.37
C PRO A 150 -13.79 18.87 -3.42
N TRP A 151 -13.42 20.15 -3.62
CA TRP A 151 -12.53 20.85 -2.69
C TRP A 151 -13.15 20.98 -1.29
N GLU A 152 -14.47 21.09 -1.23
CA GLU A 152 -15.27 21.18 0.00
C GLU A 152 -15.06 19.96 0.91
N ASP A 153 -14.95 18.76 0.35
CA ASP A 153 -14.70 17.54 1.13
C ASP A 153 -13.34 17.58 1.85
N PHE A 154 -12.36 18.31 1.30
CA PHE A 154 -11.08 18.54 1.96
C PHE A 154 -11.19 19.64 3.03
N THR A 155 -11.94 20.71 2.80
CA THR A 155 -12.11 21.76 3.83
C THR A 155 -12.92 21.27 5.01
N ASP A 156 -13.89 20.38 4.77
CA ASP A 156 -14.82 19.85 5.78
C ASP A 156 -14.24 18.68 6.59
N GLY A 157 -12.98 18.31 6.36
CA GLY A 157 -12.32 17.21 7.08
C GLY A 157 -12.85 15.82 6.73
N LEU A 158 -13.62 15.66 5.65
CA LEU A 158 -14.13 14.36 5.18
C LEU A 158 -13.04 13.51 4.52
N VAL A 159 -11.90 14.13 4.20
CA VAL A 159 -10.73 13.46 3.63
C VAL A 159 -9.64 13.28 4.68
N THR A 160 -9.17 12.04 4.80
CA THR A 160 -8.11 11.60 5.71
C THR A 160 -6.89 11.11 4.93
N TYR A 161 -5.74 10.96 5.60
CA TYR A 161 -4.58 10.34 4.99
C TYR A 161 -4.83 8.88 4.58
N GLY A 162 -4.42 8.53 3.37
CA GLY A 162 -4.58 7.21 2.76
C GLY A 162 -3.36 6.31 2.89
N THR A 163 -3.32 5.30 2.01
CA THR A 163 -2.42 4.16 2.12
C THR A 163 -0.95 4.47 1.82
N TYR A 164 -0.74 5.37 0.86
CA TYR A 164 0.55 5.73 0.25
C TYR A 164 0.93 7.16 0.61
N ARG A 165 2.17 7.59 0.31
CA ARG A 165 2.69 8.95 0.59
C ARG A 165 1.69 10.02 0.13
N HIS A 166 1.37 10.01 -1.16
CA HIS A 166 0.39 10.90 -1.80
C HIS A 166 -0.96 10.19 -1.97
N GLY A 167 -1.42 9.56 -0.88
CA GLY A 167 -2.69 8.84 -0.85
C GLY A 167 -3.64 9.51 0.12
N TYR A 168 -4.90 9.66 -0.28
CA TYR A 168 -5.98 10.21 0.52
C TYR A 168 -7.16 9.23 0.56
N ARG A 169 -7.97 9.33 1.59
CA ARG A 169 -9.14 8.49 1.79
C ARG A 169 -10.33 9.32 2.26
N HIS A 170 -11.43 9.21 1.54
CA HIS A 170 -12.69 9.82 1.89
C HIS A 170 -13.41 8.98 2.96
N THR A 171 -14.03 9.57 3.97
CA THR A 171 -14.68 8.80 5.04
C THR A 171 -16.04 8.21 4.64
N THR A 172 -16.88 8.97 3.93
CA THR A 172 -18.27 8.58 3.61
C THR A 172 -18.52 7.97 2.23
N LYS A 173 -17.61 8.14 1.25
CA LYS A 173 -17.75 7.58 -0.11
C LYS A 173 -17.76 6.04 -0.14
N PRO A 174 -18.44 5.42 -1.12
CA PRO A 174 -18.44 3.96 -1.27
C PRO A 174 -17.05 3.41 -1.58
N PHE A 175 -16.78 2.16 -1.19
CA PHE A 175 -15.44 1.58 -1.11
C PHE A 175 -14.62 1.65 -2.42
N TRP A 176 -15.27 1.58 -3.58
CA TRP A 176 -14.61 1.67 -4.91
C TRP A 176 -14.18 3.09 -5.27
N SER A 177 -14.79 4.11 -4.66
CA SER A 177 -14.49 5.53 -4.86
C SER A 177 -13.74 6.17 -3.67
N GLN A 178 -13.53 5.40 -2.59
CA GLN A 178 -13.08 5.93 -1.31
C GLN A 178 -11.61 6.39 -1.27
N ARG A 179 -10.79 6.04 -2.26
CA ARG A 179 -9.33 6.26 -2.24
C ARG A 179 -8.89 7.15 -3.37
N LEU A 180 -8.08 8.16 -3.10
CA LEU A 180 -7.39 8.96 -4.11
C LEU A 180 -5.90 8.65 -4.00
N GLU A 181 -5.37 7.91 -4.97
CA GLU A 181 -3.96 7.49 -4.98
C GLU A 181 -3.23 8.24 -6.09
N LEU A 182 -2.37 9.19 -5.71
CA LEU A 182 -1.61 10.01 -6.67
C LEU A 182 -0.27 9.36 -7.03
N SER A 183 0.16 8.32 -6.31
CA SER A 183 1.43 7.63 -6.54
C SER A 183 1.54 6.91 -7.89
N VAL A 184 0.44 6.81 -8.65
CA VAL A 184 0.42 6.26 -10.02
C VAL A 184 0.69 7.31 -11.09
N LEU A 185 0.69 8.59 -10.73
CA LEU A 185 1.04 9.72 -11.58
C LEU A 185 2.57 9.95 -11.55
N GLU A 186 3.06 10.75 -12.50
CA GLU A 186 4.45 11.23 -12.45
C GLU A 186 4.75 11.87 -11.09
N PRO A 187 5.95 11.66 -10.50
CA PRO A 187 6.28 12.19 -9.17
C PRO A 187 6.02 13.70 -9.05
N GLU A 188 6.44 14.47 -10.05
CA GLU A 188 6.25 15.93 -10.11
C GLU A 188 4.76 16.32 -10.10
N ALA A 189 3.93 15.59 -10.84
CA ALA A 189 2.48 15.82 -10.88
C ALA A 189 1.81 15.42 -9.56
N ALA A 190 2.22 14.30 -8.97
CA ALA A 190 1.72 13.87 -7.67
C ALA A 190 2.05 14.91 -6.59
N GLU A 191 3.26 15.45 -6.58
CA GLU A 191 3.70 16.50 -5.65
C GLU A 191 3.04 17.86 -5.92
N GLU A 192 2.77 18.21 -7.18
CA GLU A 192 1.98 19.39 -7.51
C GLU A 192 0.57 19.30 -6.93
N ILE A 193 -0.13 18.19 -7.18
CA ILE A 193 -1.51 17.98 -6.70
C ILE A 193 -1.53 17.86 -5.17
N ASP A 194 -0.58 17.15 -4.55
CA ASP A 194 -0.45 17.05 -3.09
C ASP A 194 -0.28 18.43 -2.44
N ARG A 195 0.54 19.31 -3.04
CA ARG A 195 0.68 20.71 -2.59
C ARG A 195 -0.61 21.51 -2.75
N LEU A 196 -1.37 21.29 -3.82
CA LEU A 196 -2.68 21.96 -4.01
C LEU A 196 -3.69 21.51 -2.96
N ILE A 197 -3.79 20.20 -2.71
CA ILE A 197 -4.65 19.64 -1.66
C ILE A 197 -4.29 20.27 -0.31
N LYS A 198 -3.00 20.23 0.07
CA LYS A 198 -2.54 20.76 1.37
C LYS A 198 -2.76 22.25 1.59
N ARG A 199 -3.02 23.04 0.55
CA ARG A 199 -3.35 24.47 0.70
C ARG A 199 -4.77 24.72 1.19
N VAL A 200 -5.70 23.84 0.85
CA VAL A 200 -7.13 23.96 1.19
C VAL A 200 -7.57 22.94 2.21
N TRP A 201 -6.79 21.88 2.40
CA TRP A 201 -7.16 20.76 3.25
C TRP A 201 -7.05 21.13 4.73
N THR A 202 -8.18 20.99 5.42
CA THR A 202 -8.24 21.01 6.88
C THR A 202 -8.21 19.56 7.35
N PRO A 203 -7.10 19.09 7.95
CA PRO A 203 -7.09 17.75 8.50
C PRO A 203 -8.16 17.65 9.59
N PRO A 204 -8.81 16.49 9.76
CA PRO A 204 -9.74 16.29 10.87
C PRO A 204 -9.01 16.53 12.20
N ASP A 205 -9.76 16.99 13.21
CA ASP A 205 -9.18 17.31 14.51
C ASP A 205 -8.35 16.13 15.04
N PRO A 206 -7.14 16.40 15.59
CA PRO A 206 -6.32 15.35 16.15
C PRO A 206 -7.12 14.58 17.20
N PRO A 207 -7.06 13.24 17.18
CA PRO A 207 -7.78 12.47 18.18
C PRO A 207 -7.23 12.79 19.58
N GLU A 208 -8.11 12.86 20.58
CA GLU A 208 -7.69 13.06 21.96
C GLU A 208 -6.69 11.96 22.38
N CYS A 209 -5.58 12.36 22.98
CA CYS A 209 -4.57 11.43 23.47
C CYS A 209 -5.08 10.79 24.77
N PRO A 210 -5.46 9.50 24.77
CA PRO A 210 -5.95 8.86 25.98
C PRO A 210 -4.82 8.70 27.02
N GLU A 211 -5.18 8.49 28.28
CA GLU A 211 -4.20 8.25 29.36
C GLU A 211 -3.55 6.87 29.27
N THR A 212 -4.28 5.88 28.74
CA THR A 212 -3.82 4.51 28.56
C THR A 212 -4.19 4.01 27.17
N LEU A 213 -3.22 3.43 26.46
CA LEU A 213 -3.43 2.75 25.19
C LEU A 213 -3.28 1.25 25.34
N VAL A 214 -4.26 0.50 24.84
CA VAL A 214 -4.20 -0.97 24.81
C VAL A 214 -4.27 -1.44 23.36
N LEU A 215 -3.24 -2.18 22.93
CA LEU A 215 -3.09 -2.69 21.58
C LEU A 215 -3.00 -4.22 21.62
N THR A 216 -3.84 -4.91 20.84
CA THR A 216 -3.76 -6.36 20.71
C THR A 216 -3.04 -6.71 19.42
N LEU A 217 -1.86 -7.31 19.50
CA LEU A 217 -1.06 -7.66 18.32
C LEU A 217 -1.65 -8.87 17.60
N LYS A 218 -1.79 -8.78 16.27
CA LYS A 218 -2.28 -9.85 15.40
C LYS A 218 -1.16 -10.86 15.09
N ARG A 219 -0.66 -11.51 16.13
CA ARG A 219 0.35 -12.57 16.10
C ARG A 219 -0.16 -13.80 16.87
N PRO A 220 0.42 -15.00 16.68
CA PRO A 220 0.09 -16.17 17.50
C PRO A 220 0.20 -15.84 19.00
N GLY A 221 -0.80 -16.24 19.79
CA GLY A 221 -0.89 -15.91 21.21
C GLY A 221 -1.46 -14.53 21.55
N ARG A 222 -1.83 -13.72 20.52
CA ARG A 222 -2.46 -12.39 20.64
C ARG A 222 -1.86 -11.52 21.77
N PRO A 223 -0.54 -11.26 21.74
CA PRO A 223 0.08 -10.49 22.81
C PRO A 223 -0.53 -9.09 22.90
N VAL A 224 -0.62 -8.57 24.12
CA VAL A 224 -1.20 -7.27 24.44
C VAL A 224 -0.08 -6.31 24.79
N LEU A 225 -0.07 -5.14 24.16
CA LEU A 225 0.81 -4.03 24.48
C LEU A 225 -0.02 -2.92 25.11
N THR A 226 0.20 -2.66 26.38
CA THR A 226 -0.40 -1.56 27.13
C THR A 226 0.64 -0.45 27.27
N MET A 227 0.26 0.80 27.03
CA MET A 227 1.13 1.96 27.16
C MET A 227 0.45 2.98 28.07
N THR A 228 1.17 3.47 29.07
CA THR A 228 0.76 4.51 30.02
C THR A 228 1.77 5.66 30.00
N ALA A 229 1.51 6.72 30.74
CA ALA A 229 2.47 7.82 30.89
C ALA A 229 3.82 7.37 31.50
N ASP A 230 3.81 6.30 32.31
CA ASP A 230 4.99 5.79 33.02
C ASP A 230 5.84 4.83 32.17
N GLY A 231 5.23 4.12 31.23
CA GLY A 231 5.97 3.14 30.42
C GLY A 231 5.10 2.27 29.52
N ILE A 232 5.69 1.14 29.13
CA ILE A 232 5.04 0.12 28.31
C ILE A 232 4.99 -1.20 29.06
N SER A 233 3.91 -1.94 28.89
CA SER A 233 3.71 -3.29 29.43
C SER A 233 3.32 -4.24 28.32
N PHE A 234 4.10 -5.29 28.13
CA PHE A 234 3.90 -6.30 27.10
C PHE A 234 3.52 -7.64 27.74
N THR A 235 2.28 -8.08 27.50
CA THR A 235 1.74 -9.33 28.03
C THR A 235 1.65 -10.39 26.93
N HIS A 236 2.28 -11.54 27.14
CA HIS A 236 2.23 -12.70 26.24
C HIS A 236 2.26 -14.00 27.05
N LYS A 237 1.29 -14.90 26.83
CA LYS A 237 1.21 -16.22 27.50
C LYS A 237 1.39 -16.14 29.03
N ASN A 238 0.65 -15.24 29.68
CA ASN A 238 0.69 -14.97 31.13
C ASN A 238 1.99 -14.36 31.66
N GLN A 239 2.96 -14.05 30.81
CA GLN A 239 4.15 -13.28 31.19
C GLN A 239 3.92 -11.81 30.81
N THR A 240 4.11 -10.93 31.78
CA THR A 240 4.05 -9.48 31.58
C THR A 240 5.44 -8.90 31.81
N VAL A 241 5.97 -8.22 30.80
CA VAL A 241 7.22 -7.47 30.89
C VAL A 241 6.86 -6.00 30.87
N THR A 242 7.24 -5.27 31.91
CA THR A 242 7.02 -3.82 32.01
C THR A 242 8.36 -3.10 31.91
N SER A 243 8.39 -2.00 31.16
CA SER A 243 9.56 -1.16 30.96
C SER A 243 9.16 0.30 31.08
N SER A 244 9.90 1.08 31.87
CA SER A 244 9.74 2.53 31.90
C SER A 244 10.11 3.12 30.53
N TRP A 245 9.54 4.27 30.17
CA TRP A 245 9.98 5.03 28.99
C TRP A 245 11.48 5.38 29.03
N ASP A 246 12.05 5.51 30.23
CA ASP A 246 13.47 5.76 30.46
C ASP A 246 14.37 4.55 30.19
N ASP A 247 13.82 3.35 30.38
CA ASP A 247 14.54 2.09 30.19
C ASP A 247 14.56 1.65 28.72
N LEU A 248 13.69 2.22 27.88
CA LEU A 248 13.68 1.91 26.46
C LEU A 248 14.94 2.47 25.79
N PRO A 249 15.78 1.63 25.14
CA PRO A 249 16.94 2.10 24.40
C PRO A 249 16.55 3.11 23.31
N MET A 250 15.53 2.79 22.52
CA MET A 250 15.08 3.61 21.41
C MET A 250 13.65 3.26 20.99
N VAL A 251 12.88 4.27 20.62
CA VAL A 251 11.64 4.11 19.86
C VAL A 251 11.83 4.74 18.49
N THR A 252 11.57 3.97 17.42
CA THR A 252 11.68 4.47 16.05
C THR A 252 10.31 4.51 15.38
N ILE A 253 9.91 5.69 14.92
CA ILE A 253 8.70 5.93 14.13
C ILE A 253 9.11 6.15 12.67
N TRP A 254 8.52 5.37 11.76
CA TRP A 254 8.61 5.56 10.32
C TRP A 254 7.27 6.06 9.79
N ARG A 255 7.25 7.25 9.22
CA ARG A 255 6.10 7.87 8.56
C ARG A 255 6.19 7.72 7.05
N LEU A 256 5.07 7.89 6.34
CA LEU A 256 5.12 7.93 4.86
C LEU A 256 5.67 9.27 4.33
N ALA A 257 5.43 10.35 5.07
CA ALA A 257 5.97 11.69 4.84
C ALA A 257 6.17 12.36 6.22
N ALA A 258 7.07 13.34 6.29
CA ALA A 258 7.45 14.00 7.54
C ALA A 258 6.29 14.77 8.20
N ASP A 259 5.35 15.26 7.40
CA ASP A 259 4.18 16.04 7.84
C ASP A 259 2.98 15.19 8.25
N ARG A 260 3.06 13.85 8.11
CA ARG A 260 1.95 12.96 8.45
C ARG A 260 1.91 12.66 9.94
N PRO A 261 0.76 12.78 10.62
CA PRO A 261 0.64 12.43 12.04
C PRO A 261 0.63 10.91 12.25
N ASP A 262 0.30 10.12 11.22
CA ASP A 262 0.23 8.66 11.30
C ASP A 262 1.55 7.97 10.94
N SER A 263 1.89 6.95 11.73
CA SER A 263 3.03 6.07 11.45
C SER A 263 2.68 4.94 10.48
N ARG A 264 3.66 4.60 9.65
CA ARG A 264 3.67 3.42 8.78
C ARG A 264 4.23 2.21 9.50
N THR A 265 5.29 2.42 10.27
CA THR A 265 5.94 1.39 11.08
C THR A 265 6.44 2.05 12.34
N MET A 266 6.30 1.38 13.46
CA MET A 266 6.82 1.80 14.75
C MET A 266 7.55 0.62 15.36
N ILE A 267 8.72 0.90 15.90
CA ILE A 267 9.64 -0.09 16.44
C ILE A 267 9.96 0.33 17.87
N PHE A 268 9.62 -0.52 18.83
CA PHE A 268 10.07 -0.39 20.21
C PHE A 268 11.21 -1.37 20.41
N GLU A 269 12.39 -0.84 20.73
CA GLU A 269 13.50 -1.64 21.21
C GLU A 269 13.32 -1.81 22.72
N LEU A 270 13.27 -3.06 23.19
CA LEU A 270 13.30 -3.42 24.60
C LEU A 270 14.63 -4.13 24.87
N SER A 271 14.99 -4.30 26.14
CA SER A 271 16.25 -4.93 26.54
C SER A 271 16.42 -6.36 26.02
N ASP A 272 15.32 -7.10 25.81
CA ASP A 272 15.34 -8.51 25.41
C ASP A 272 14.70 -8.80 24.03
N ARG A 273 13.99 -7.82 23.45
CA ARG A 273 13.20 -8.04 22.23
C ARG A 273 12.88 -6.75 21.49
N GLU A 274 12.42 -6.91 20.25
CA GLU A 274 11.92 -5.82 19.43
C GLU A 274 10.40 -5.99 19.17
N ILE A 275 9.60 -4.95 19.46
CA ILE A 275 8.18 -4.93 19.13
C ILE A 275 7.97 -4.04 17.90
N ARG A 276 7.58 -4.67 16.78
CA ARG A 276 7.22 -3.98 15.54
C ARG A 276 5.70 -3.84 15.38
N LEU A 277 5.21 -2.61 15.33
CA LEU A 277 3.87 -2.27 14.88
C LEU A 277 3.96 -1.80 13.42
N GLY A 278 3.30 -2.50 12.50
CA GLY A 278 3.36 -2.19 11.07
C GLY A 278 1.98 -2.03 10.44
N ARG A 279 1.93 -1.25 9.36
CA ARG A 279 0.78 -1.18 8.46
C ARG A 279 1.13 -1.67 7.06
N PRO A 280 1.55 -2.94 6.85
CA PRO A 280 1.81 -3.46 5.51
C PRO A 280 0.64 -3.19 4.56
N VAL A 281 0.95 -2.91 3.29
CA VAL A 281 -0.08 -2.88 2.24
C VAL A 281 -0.16 -4.27 1.66
N HIS A 282 -1.35 -4.84 1.62
CA HIS A 282 -1.64 -6.05 0.87
C HIS A 282 -2.87 -5.80 -0.01
N ASN A 283 -2.75 -6.00 -1.32
CA ASN A 283 -3.82 -5.74 -2.30
C ASN A 283 -4.45 -4.34 -2.17
N GLY A 284 -3.61 -3.32 -1.97
CA GLY A 284 -4.04 -1.92 -1.77
C GLY A 284 -4.71 -1.64 -0.42
N GLN A 285 -5.00 -2.66 0.39
CA GLN A 285 -5.53 -2.50 1.74
C GLN A 285 -4.40 -2.38 2.75
N GLN A 286 -4.53 -1.45 3.69
CA GLN A 286 -3.63 -1.39 4.84
C GLN A 286 -4.07 -2.40 5.89
N LEU A 287 -3.20 -3.36 6.16
CA LEU A 287 -3.39 -4.30 7.25
C LEU A 287 -2.61 -3.78 8.46
N GLN A 288 -3.31 -3.41 9.52
CA GLN A 288 -2.67 -3.14 10.81
C GLN A 288 -2.25 -4.46 11.45
N THR A 289 -1.00 -4.56 11.90
CA THR A 289 -0.51 -5.72 12.67
C THR A 289 -1.04 -5.77 14.11
N TRP A 290 -1.94 -4.86 14.46
CA TRP A 290 -2.62 -4.79 15.75
C TRP A 290 -4.12 -4.48 15.56
N SER A 291 -4.87 -4.63 16.65
CA SER A 291 -6.24 -4.15 16.83
C SER A 291 -6.28 -3.15 17.98
N GLY A 292 -7.24 -2.22 17.96
CA GLY A 292 -7.38 -1.16 18.96
C GLY A 292 -7.21 0.23 18.35
N PRO A 293 -6.55 1.17 19.06
CA PRO A 293 -6.32 2.54 18.62
C PRO A 293 -5.68 2.67 17.23
N THR A 294 -6.00 3.77 16.54
CA THR A 294 -5.45 4.07 15.21
C THR A 294 -3.95 4.37 15.29
N ALA A 295 -3.24 4.25 14.17
CA ALA A 295 -1.81 4.55 14.12
C ALA A 295 -1.49 6.00 14.47
N GLU A 296 -2.40 6.92 14.19
CA GLU A 296 -2.29 8.32 14.56
C GLU A 296 -2.31 8.50 16.09
N VAL A 297 -3.31 7.92 16.77
CA VAL A 297 -3.41 7.94 18.24
C VAL A 297 -2.16 7.33 18.88
N VAL A 298 -1.71 6.19 18.36
CA VAL A 298 -0.50 5.52 18.86
C VAL A 298 0.75 6.39 18.66
N SER A 299 0.87 7.06 17.51
CA SER A 299 2.02 7.94 17.23
C SER A 299 2.01 9.16 18.12
N LEU A 300 0.84 9.80 18.30
CA LEU A 300 0.67 10.95 19.18
C LEU A 300 1.05 10.61 20.62
N PHE A 301 0.56 9.48 21.14
CA PHE A 301 0.88 9.03 22.49
C PHE A 301 2.38 8.77 22.69
N VAL A 302 3.00 8.07 21.74
CA VAL A 302 4.44 7.79 21.80
C VAL A 302 5.27 9.06 21.70
N MET A 303 4.91 10.01 20.83
CA MET A 303 5.58 11.30 20.75
C MET A 303 5.47 12.11 22.05
N LYS A 304 4.36 11.98 22.77
CA LYS A 304 4.12 12.68 24.04
C LYS A 304 4.96 12.11 25.19
N HIS A 305 5.21 10.80 25.22
CA HIS A 305 5.76 10.12 26.40
C HIS A 305 7.17 9.53 26.21
N ALA A 306 7.57 9.16 24.99
CA ALA A 306 8.87 8.56 24.74
C ALA A 306 10.01 9.60 24.83
N ARG A 307 11.03 9.34 25.67
CA ARG A 307 12.19 10.24 25.82
C ARG A 307 13.24 10.07 24.73
N ARG A 308 13.44 8.83 24.25
CA ARG A 308 14.41 8.48 23.19
C ARG A 308 13.66 8.08 21.94
N LEU A 309 13.45 9.05 21.05
CA LEU A 309 12.61 8.91 19.87
C LEU A 309 13.38 9.27 18.60
N ARG A 310 13.33 8.37 17.62
CA ARG A 310 13.71 8.63 16.23
C ARG A 310 12.45 8.73 15.39
N ASP A 311 12.15 9.91 14.88
CA ASP A 311 11.05 10.14 13.94
C ASP A 311 11.62 10.29 12.53
N TYR A 312 11.35 9.32 11.65
CA TYR A 312 11.84 9.27 10.28
C TYR A 312 10.68 9.25 9.29
N ALA A 313 10.89 9.84 8.10
CA ALA A 313 9.99 9.69 6.97
C ALA A 313 10.56 8.67 5.98
N ILE A 314 9.70 7.90 5.32
CA ILE A 314 10.11 6.99 4.24
C ILE A 314 10.24 7.75 2.92
N GLY A 315 9.33 8.70 2.68
CA GLY A 315 9.30 9.52 1.48
C GLY A 315 9.82 10.94 1.69
N GLY A 316 10.18 11.59 0.58
CA GLY A 316 10.79 12.93 0.58
C GLY A 316 12.28 12.91 0.94
N ASP A 317 12.87 14.09 0.99
CA ASP A 317 14.27 14.28 1.35
C ASP A 317 14.50 13.93 2.83
N ALA A 318 15.67 13.38 3.14
CA ALA A 318 16.08 13.15 4.52
C ALA A 318 16.34 14.48 5.24
N ARG A 319 15.89 14.60 6.49
CA ARG A 319 16.11 15.80 7.30
C ARG A 319 17.46 15.78 8.03
N THR A 320 17.99 14.57 8.28
CA THR A 320 19.25 14.35 8.99
C THR A 320 20.06 13.25 8.31
N PHE A 321 21.36 13.21 8.60
CA PHE A 321 22.23 12.11 8.14
C PHE A 321 21.78 10.76 8.69
N ASP A 322 21.38 10.70 9.97
CA ASP A 322 20.83 9.49 10.59
C ASP A 322 19.57 8.98 9.86
N GLU A 323 18.66 9.89 9.48
CA GLU A 323 17.46 9.55 8.70
C GLU A 323 17.85 9.03 7.30
N LEU A 324 18.85 9.64 6.66
CA LEU A 324 19.33 9.22 5.35
C LEU A 324 19.95 7.82 5.39
N GLU A 325 20.80 7.54 6.38
CA GLU A 325 21.42 6.23 6.57
C GLU A 325 20.36 5.16 6.85
N ALA A 326 19.41 5.46 7.74
CA ALA A 326 18.30 4.57 8.03
C ALA A 326 17.42 4.33 6.78
N LYS A 327 17.14 5.37 5.98
CA LYS A 327 16.43 5.23 4.69
C LYS A 327 17.19 4.31 3.74
N ARG A 328 18.51 4.50 3.62
CA ARG A 328 19.39 3.70 2.76
C ARG A 328 19.32 2.23 3.16
N GLU A 329 19.46 1.91 4.46
CA GLU A 329 19.37 0.54 4.95
C GLU A 329 18.00 -0.11 4.65
N VAL A 330 16.90 0.59 4.97
CA VAL A 330 15.55 0.05 4.80
C VAL A 330 15.16 -0.10 3.33
N GLN A 331 15.45 0.89 2.50
CA GLN A 331 15.05 0.88 1.09
C GLN A 331 15.92 -0.05 0.26
N LEU A 332 17.26 0.05 0.37
CA LEU A 332 18.17 -0.81 -0.39
C LEU A 332 18.05 -2.27 0.08
N GLY A 333 18.01 -2.52 1.39
CA GLY A 333 17.91 -3.86 1.93
C GLY A 333 16.64 -4.61 1.47
N ARG A 334 15.51 -3.89 1.29
CA ARG A 334 14.28 -4.48 0.73
C ARG A 334 14.41 -4.76 -0.77
N LEU A 335 14.95 -3.82 -1.53
CA LEU A 335 15.08 -3.96 -2.98
C LEU A 335 16.10 -5.03 -3.37
N GLU A 336 17.24 -5.12 -2.69
CA GLU A 336 18.25 -6.15 -2.92
C GLU A 336 17.69 -7.54 -2.65
N LYS A 337 16.97 -7.73 -1.53
CA LYS A 337 16.29 -9.00 -1.24
C LYS A 337 15.29 -9.37 -2.34
N ASN A 338 14.47 -8.42 -2.79
CA ASN A 338 13.51 -8.62 -3.88
C ASN A 338 14.21 -8.94 -5.21
N LEU A 339 15.33 -8.28 -5.51
CA LEU A 339 16.11 -8.52 -6.73
C LEU A 339 16.77 -9.89 -6.75
N ILE A 340 17.27 -10.38 -5.60
CA ILE A 340 17.80 -11.74 -5.50
C ILE A 340 16.69 -12.76 -5.82
N VAL A 341 15.50 -12.58 -5.27
CA VAL A 341 14.34 -13.45 -5.54
C VAL A 341 13.93 -13.37 -7.02
N MET A 342 13.78 -12.16 -7.57
CA MET A 342 13.42 -11.96 -8.98
C MET A 342 14.47 -12.54 -9.93
N ARG A 343 15.77 -12.39 -9.62
CA ARG A 343 16.87 -12.97 -10.39
C ARG A 343 16.75 -14.50 -10.42
N ARG A 344 16.58 -15.14 -9.26
CA ARG A 344 16.38 -16.60 -9.18
C ARG A 344 15.16 -17.04 -9.99
N MET A 345 14.06 -16.31 -9.89
CA MET A 345 12.84 -16.56 -10.66
C MET A 345 13.08 -16.44 -12.17
N CYS A 346 13.81 -15.42 -12.63
CA CYS A 346 14.16 -15.25 -14.05
C CYS A 346 15.02 -16.42 -14.56
N TRP A 347 15.95 -16.94 -13.75
CA TRP A 347 16.75 -18.11 -14.10
C TRP A 347 15.90 -19.36 -14.27
N VAL A 348 15.02 -19.65 -13.30
CA VAL A 348 14.10 -20.81 -13.37
C VAL A 348 13.20 -20.69 -14.59
N ILE A 349 12.62 -19.51 -14.81
CA ILE A 349 11.72 -19.27 -15.93
C ILE A 349 12.45 -19.32 -17.28
N GLY A 350 13.66 -18.76 -17.38
CA GLY A 350 14.48 -18.87 -18.58
C GLY A 350 14.84 -20.31 -18.93
N ALA A 351 15.16 -21.13 -17.92
CA ALA A 351 15.40 -22.56 -18.12
C ALA A 351 14.14 -23.30 -18.61
N LEU A 352 12.96 -22.99 -18.03
CA LEU A 352 11.68 -23.53 -18.50
C LEU A 352 11.34 -23.09 -19.93
N CYS A 353 11.64 -21.85 -20.32
CA CYS A 353 11.47 -21.38 -21.70
C CYS A 353 12.32 -22.20 -22.67
N ALA A 354 13.60 -22.37 -22.35
CA ALA A 354 14.54 -23.08 -23.21
C ALA A 354 14.15 -24.56 -23.39
N ALA A 355 13.53 -25.16 -22.36
CA ALA A 355 13.01 -26.52 -22.42
C ALA A 355 11.64 -26.63 -23.12
N SER A 356 10.87 -25.53 -23.23
CA SER A 356 9.49 -25.56 -23.74
C SER A 356 9.32 -26.14 -25.16
N PRO A 357 10.23 -25.93 -26.14
CA PRO A 357 10.09 -26.52 -27.47
C PRO A 357 10.19 -28.06 -27.46
N LEU A 358 10.80 -28.64 -26.42
CA LEU A 358 10.93 -30.10 -26.28
C LEU A 358 9.64 -30.73 -25.75
N VAL A 359 8.77 -29.96 -25.11
CA VAL A 359 7.60 -30.46 -24.37
C VAL A 359 6.28 -30.03 -25.03
N CYS A 360 6.25 -28.88 -25.69
CA CYS A 360 5.05 -28.36 -26.32
C CYS A 360 5.25 -28.16 -27.83
N PRO A 361 4.38 -28.74 -28.68
CA PRO A 361 4.44 -28.49 -30.12
C PRO A 361 4.15 -27.01 -30.42
N TRP A 362 4.74 -26.53 -31.50
CA TRP A 362 4.43 -25.23 -32.08
C TRP A 362 2.93 -25.18 -32.45
N PRO A 363 2.19 -24.09 -32.18
CA PRO A 363 2.60 -22.73 -31.77
C PRO A 363 2.57 -22.43 -30.25
N ALA A 364 2.17 -23.38 -29.40
CA ALA A 364 2.01 -23.15 -27.96
C ALA A 364 3.31 -22.72 -27.25
N ALA A 365 4.46 -23.23 -27.70
CA ALA A 365 5.77 -22.87 -27.17
C ALA A 365 6.12 -21.37 -27.33
N VAL A 366 5.66 -20.72 -28.41
CA VAL A 366 5.91 -19.28 -28.66
C VAL A 366 5.10 -18.43 -27.69
N MET A 367 3.82 -18.79 -27.48
CA MET A 367 2.98 -18.10 -26.50
C MET A 367 3.53 -18.25 -25.09
N MET A 368 3.96 -19.45 -24.70
CA MET A 368 4.60 -19.68 -23.40
C MET A 368 5.88 -18.85 -23.25
N SER A 369 6.72 -18.78 -24.28
CA SER A 369 7.95 -17.97 -24.27
C SER A 369 7.66 -16.47 -24.06
N LEU A 370 6.59 -15.94 -24.67
CA LEU A 370 6.13 -14.56 -24.48
C LEU A 370 5.67 -14.29 -23.04
N TYR A 371 4.85 -15.19 -22.46
CA TYR A 371 4.42 -15.06 -21.06
C TYR A 371 5.60 -15.11 -20.10
N LEU A 372 6.56 -15.99 -20.37
CA LEU A 372 7.72 -16.21 -19.53
C LEU A 372 8.81 -15.11 -19.69
N ALA A 373 8.72 -14.24 -20.70
CA ALA A 373 9.57 -13.06 -20.83
C ALA A 373 9.20 -11.93 -19.85
N MET A 374 7.96 -11.89 -19.33
CA MET A 374 7.51 -10.85 -18.38
C MET A 374 8.41 -10.73 -17.13
N PRO A 375 8.80 -11.82 -16.45
CA PRO A 375 9.77 -11.80 -15.34
C PRO A 375 11.05 -11.03 -15.63
N VAL A 376 11.61 -11.16 -16.84
CA VAL A 376 12.85 -10.45 -17.23
C VAL A 376 12.61 -8.95 -17.30
N GLY A 377 11.46 -8.54 -17.82
CA GLY A 377 11.02 -7.13 -17.80
C GLY A 377 10.85 -6.61 -16.38
N MET A 378 10.20 -7.38 -15.50
CA MET A 378 10.04 -7.02 -14.08
C MET A 378 11.39 -6.89 -13.37
N TYR A 379 12.32 -7.81 -13.60
CA TYR A 379 13.68 -7.74 -13.05
C TYR A 379 14.44 -6.50 -13.53
N ARG A 380 14.39 -6.20 -14.84
CA ARG A 380 15.02 -4.99 -15.39
C ARG A 380 14.44 -3.71 -14.79
N SER A 381 13.11 -3.64 -14.64
CA SER A 381 12.42 -2.52 -14.00
C SER A 381 12.77 -2.38 -12.52
N ALA A 382 12.83 -3.49 -11.76
CA ALA A 382 13.26 -3.46 -10.37
C ALA A 382 14.72 -3.01 -10.23
N ASN A 383 15.60 -3.43 -11.15
CA ASN A 383 17.02 -3.05 -11.13
C ASN A 383 17.22 -1.57 -11.51
N SER A 384 16.44 -1.04 -12.46
CA SER A 384 16.48 0.40 -12.78
C SER A 384 16.01 1.23 -11.57
N ARG A 385 14.93 0.81 -10.91
CA ARG A 385 14.45 1.46 -9.67
C ARG A 385 15.48 1.45 -8.55
N LEU A 386 16.22 0.34 -8.37
CA LEU A 386 17.30 0.28 -7.39
C LEU A 386 18.38 1.33 -7.69
N LYS A 387 18.78 1.46 -8.97
CA LYS A 387 19.77 2.45 -9.39
C LYS A 387 19.28 3.88 -9.18
N GLU A 388 18.02 4.15 -9.53
CA GLU A 388 17.38 5.45 -9.32
C GLU A 388 17.35 5.82 -7.84
N ILE A 389 16.94 4.90 -6.96
CA ILE A 389 16.89 5.13 -5.51
C ILE A 389 18.29 5.35 -4.93
N ARG A 390 19.29 4.58 -5.37
CA ARG A 390 20.68 4.77 -4.93
C ARG A 390 21.20 6.15 -5.33
N ALA A 391 21.00 6.54 -6.59
CA ALA A 391 21.41 7.86 -7.07
C ALA A 391 20.67 8.98 -6.33
N ASP A 392 19.40 8.78 -5.97
CA ASP A 392 18.64 9.73 -5.18
C ASP A 392 19.20 9.91 -3.76
N LEU A 393 19.46 8.80 -3.07
CA LEU A 393 20.07 8.82 -1.74
C LEU A 393 21.47 9.45 -1.75
N ASP A 394 22.26 9.18 -2.79
CA ASP A 394 23.59 9.78 -2.96
C ASP A 394 23.48 11.31 -3.17
N ARG A 395 22.49 11.79 -3.95
CA ARG A 395 22.22 13.24 -4.11
C ARG A 395 21.80 13.89 -2.80
N GLN A 396 20.94 13.24 -2.03
CA GLN A 396 20.53 13.74 -0.71
C GLN A 396 21.72 13.82 0.25
N GLN A 397 22.65 12.85 0.20
CA GLN A 397 23.87 12.87 0.99
C GLN A 397 24.72 14.11 0.66
N THR A 398 24.93 14.40 -0.63
CA THR A 398 25.68 15.58 -1.06
C THR A 398 25.00 16.88 -0.60
N ALA A 399 23.67 16.99 -0.75
CA ALA A 399 22.93 18.16 -0.31
C ALA A 399 23.05 18.41 1.21
N LEU A 400 22.98 17.37 2.03
CA LEU A 400 23.16 17.49 3.49
C LEU A 400 24.60 17.90 3.86
N LEU A 401 25.61 17.42 3.12
CA LEU A 401 27.01 17.81 3.34
C LEU A 401 27.24 19.29 3.00
N GLU A 402 26.66 19.77 1.89
CA GLU A 402 26.73 21.19 1.51
C GLU A 402 26.04 22.10 2.52
N GLN A 403 24.89 21.68 3.06
CA GLN A 403 24.18 22.40 4.11
C GLN A 403 25.00 22.47 5.41
N ALA A 404 25.63 21.35 5.82
CA ALA A 404 26.48 21.31 7.00
C ALA A 404 27.74 22.19 6.84
N GLY A 405 28.38 22.16 5.66
CA GLY A 405 29.52 23.01 5.35
C GLY A 405 29.18 24.50 5.35
N SER A 406 28.02 24.86 4.79
CA SER A 406 27.53 26.25 4.78
C SER A 406 27.24 26.77 6.20
N ALA A 407 26.65 25.93 7.07
CA ALA A 407 26.41 26.28 8.46
C ALA A 407 27.72 26.46 9.25
N ALA A 408 28.72 25.60 9.02
CA ALA A 408 30.03 25.72 9.66
C ALA A 408 30.78 27.00 9.24
N GLY A 409 30.70 27.39 7.97
CA GLY A 409 31.31 28.62 7.46
C GLY A 409 30.70 29.88 8.08
N LEU A 410 29.38 29.90 8.31
CA LEU A 410 28.71 31.03 8.97
C LEU A 410 29.14 31.19 10.44
N LEU A 411 29.35 30.08 11.16
CA LEU A 411 29.83 30.10 12.55
C LEU A 411 31.28 30.56 12.69
N GLN A 412 32.11 30.44 11.65
CA GLN A 412 33.49 30.96 11.67
C GLN A 412 33.55 32.46 11.35
N ALA A 413 32.52 33.00 10.68
CA ALA A 413 32.45 34.41 10.31
C ALA A 413 31.82 35.30 11.41
N SER A 414 31.08 34.69 12.35
CA SER A 414 30.54 35.33 13.56
C SER A 414 31.54 35.28 14.70
#